data_AF-A0A5C3LW91-F1
#
_entry.id   AF-A0A5C3LW91-F1
#
_cell.length_a   1.000
_cell.length_b   1.000
_cell.length_c   1.000
_cell.angle_alpha   90.00
_cell.angle_beta   90.00
_cell.angle_gamma   90.00
#
_symmetry.space_group_name_H-M   'P 1'
#
loop_
_entity.id
_entity.type
_entity.pdbx_description
1 polymer ?
#
loop_
_entity_poly.entity_id
_entity_poly.type
_entity_poly.pdbx_seq_one_letter_code
_entity_poly.pdbx_strand_id
1 'polypeptide(L)'
;MATSSSSTTPPLGKYLASTDKKTRDKAIKNLSLFFSDSSQNAITKADMTKLWKGIFYCFWMSDKPLVQQALASELAEITLTITSTPVALNFLRGFWETTVREWNGIDRLRIDKYYMLVRRFVNSAFRLLIREEWESSVCEEYNNILVTVGGPLCPTDIRVPSGLAYHLADIYVEELDNALSESSTPDCTLLPAPLGTVLTPFLALAAQTTTNTTYKRIQSALLDPLLTALSSTLRGGEEPSRKRMRFSDDSSPYPTLISNACLEDPTAEGKVDGAVLRKRVLRKVFDIASQPETRDYSRRRMYKLWKEDAAEDEDDSERD
;
A
#
# COMPACT_ATOMS: atom_id res chain seq x y z
N MET A 1 30.58 21.99 -29.09
CA MET A 1 30.44 20.51 -29.00
C MET A 1 29.24 20.22 -28.14
N ALA A 2 28.13 19.79 -28.75
CA ALA A 2 26.94 19.37 -28.02
C ALA A 2 27.18 17.93 -27.54
N THR A 3 27.33 17.75 -26.23
CA THR A 3 27.37 16.43 -25.62
C THR A 3 26.00 15.80 -25.77
N SER A 4 25.86 14.88 -26.72
CA SER A 4 24.69 14.02 -26.86
C SER A 4 24.58 13.18 -25.58
N SER A 5 23.59 13.50 -24.74
CA SER A 5 23.17 12.61 -23.66
C SER A 5 22.64 11.33 -24.30
N SER A 6 23.48 10.30 -24.41
CA SER A 6 23.04 8.97 -24.81
C SER A 6 22.01 8.51 -23.79
N SER A 7 20.74 8.42 -24.19
CA SER A 7 19.70 7.84 -23.35
C SER A 7 20.07 6.38 -23.08
N THR A 8 20.55 6.09 -21.87
CA THR A 8 20.83 4.74 -21.37
C THR A 8 19.55 3.91 -21.25
N THR A 9 18.38 4.54 -21.28
CA THR A 9 17.09 3.84 -21.37
C THR A 9 16.86 3.40 -22.83
N PRO A 10 16.72 2.09 -23.10
CA PRO A 10 16.36 1.64 -24.44
C PRO A 10 15.02 2.28 -24.86
N PRO A 11 14.73 2.47 -26.16
CA PRO A 11 13.51 3.13 -26.64
C PRO A 11 12.26 2.24 -26.49
N LEU A 12 12.08 1.65 -25.31
CA LEU A 12 11.05 0.68 -24.95
C LEU A 12 9.65 1.29 -25.01
N GLY A 13 9.51 2.60 -24.78
CA GLY A 13 8.19 3.26 -24.76
C GLY A 13 7.37 3.04 -26.04
N LYS A 14 8.03 3.04 -27.22
CA LYS A 14 7.35 2.78 -28.50
C LYS A 14 6.92 1.33 -28.65
N TYR A 15 7.73 0.39 -28.17
CA TYR A 15 7.44 -1.05 -28.26
C TYR A 15 6.38 -1.49 -27.25
N LEU A 16 6.37 -0.89 -26.06
CA LEU A 16 5.37 -1.12 -25.01
C LEU A 16 3.98 -0.64 -25.44
N ALA A 17 3.89 0.44 -26.22
CA ALA A 17 2.63 0.94 -26.76
C ALA A 17 2.24 0.32 -28.12
N SER A 18 2.93 -0.71 -28.59
CA SER A 18 2.62 -1.38 -29.86
C SER A 18 1.25 -2.08 -29.82
N THR A 19 0.52 -2.11 -30.94
CA THR A 19 -0.73 -2.86 -31.05
C THR A 19 -0.51 -4.38 -31.07
N ASP A 20 0.67 -4.83 -31.51
CA ASP A 20 1.03 -6.25 -31.54
C ASP A 20 1.43 -6.77 -30.15
N LYS A 21 0.73 -7.81 -29.67
CA LYS A 21 0.99 -8.44 -28.37
C LYS A 21 2.42 -8.98 -28.28
N LYS A 22 2.94 -9.63 -29.33
CA LYS A 22 4.28 -10.25 -29.28
C LYS A 22 5.36 -9.20 -29.09
N THR A 23 5.21 -8.05 -29.74
CA THR A 23 6.09 -6.89 -29.57
C THR A 23 6.08 -6.37 -28.14
N ARG A 24 4.88 -6.24 -27.53
CA ARG A 24 4.75 -5.79 -26.13
C ARG A 24 5.35 -6.79 -25.14
N ASP A 25 5.03 -8.09 -25.28
CA ASP A 25 5.57 -9.14 -24.42
C ASP A 25 7.10 -9.15 -24.44
N LYS A 26 7.71 -9.00 -25.63
CA LYS A 26 9.17 -8.91 -25.77
C LYS A 26 9.73 -7.65 -25.10
N ALA A 27 9.02 -6.53 -25.18
CA ALA A 27 9.43 -5.29 -24.54
C ALA A 27 9.39 -5.38 -23.00
N ILE A 28 8.38 -6.04 -22.43
CA ILE A 28 8.29 -6.28 -20.97
C ILE A 28 9.41 -7.21 -20.50
N LYS A 29 9.68 -8.30 -21.23
CA LYS A 29 10.81 -9.19 -20.91
C LYS A 29 12.15 -8.46 -20.93
N ASN A 30 12.38 -7.64 -21.97
CA ASN A 30 13.59 -6.83 -22.06
C ASN A 30 13.67 -5.79 -20.93
N LEU A 31 12.54 -5.24 -20.48
CA LEU A 31 12.48 -4.31 -19.36
C LEU A 31 12.88 -5.00 -18.05
N SER A 32 12.34 -6.19 -17.78
CA SER A 32 12.71 -6.98 -16.61
C SER A 32 14.21 -7.31 -16.61
N LEU A 33 14.75 -7.74 -17.75
CA LEU A 33 16.19 -7.99 -17.91
C LEU A 33 17.05 -6.74 -17.68
N PHE A 34 16.61 -5.58 -18.20
CA PHE A 34 17.30 -4.31 -18.00
C PHE A 34 17.41 -3.95 -16.52
N PHE A 35 16.33 -4.15 -15.76
CA PHE A 35 16.30 -3.86 -14.32
C PHE A 35 17.01 -4.88 -13.44
N SER A 36 17.18 -6.12 -13.92
CA SER A 36 18.01 -7.12 -13.25
C SER A 36 19.51 -6.86 -13.38
N ASP A 37 19.94 -6.06 -14.37
CA ASP A 37 21.34 -5.68 -14.55
C ASP A 37 21.71 -4.46 -13.69
N SER A 38 22.38 -4.73 -12.56
CA SER A 38 22.83 -3.72 -11.60
C SER A 38 23.70 -2.60 -12.18
N SER A 39 24.28 -2.79 -13.37
CA SER A 39 25.16 -1.81 -14.03
C SER A 39 24.42 -0.69 -14.77
N GLN A 40 23.13 -0.85 -15.08
CA GLN A 40 22.36 0.08 -15.93
C GLN A 40 21.25 0.86 -15.19
N ASN A 41 21.24 0.81 -13.85
CA ASN A 41 20.10 1.22 -13.05
C ASN A 41 19.87 2.74 -12.88
N ALA A 42 20.72 3.59 -13.45
CA ALA A 42 20.51 5.04 -13.40
C ALA A 42 19.51 5.49 -14.48
N ILE A 43 18.21 5.49 -14.14
CA ILE A 43 17.15 6.07 -14.97
C ILE A 43 16.82 7.48 -14.46
N THR A 44 16.83 8.46 -15.35
CA THR A 44 16.41 9.83 -15.00
C THR A 44 14.91 9.89 -14.72
N LYS A 45 14.45 10.84 -13.90
CA LYS A 45 13.00 11.04 -13.66
C LYS A 45 12.20 11.16 -14.96
N ALA A 46 12.71 11.92 -15.94
CA ALA A 46 12.04 12.12 -17.22
C ALA A 46 11.91 10.81 -18.03
N ASP A 47 12.92 9.96 -18.02
CA ASP A 47 12.87 8.68 -18.72
C ASP A 47 12.00 7.66 -17.98
N MET A 48 11.98 7.69 -16.64
CA MET A 48 11.05 6.92 -15.82
C MET A 48 9.59 7.30 -16.14
N THR A 49 9.28 8.59 -16.29
CA THR A 49 7.94 9.05 -16.70
C THR A 49 7.55 8.54 -18.09
N LYS A 50 8.48 8.57 -19.07
CA LYS A 50 8.22 8.05 -20.42
C LYS A 50 8.02 6.53 -20.42
N LEU A 51 8.83 5.82 -19.64
CA LEU A 51 8.74 4.38 -19.45
C LEU A 51 7.37 4.00 -18.91
N TRP A 52 6.95 4.63 -17.81
CA TRP A 52 5.65 4.34 -17.20
C TRP A 52 4.47 4.70 -18.08
N LYS A 53 4.57 5.76 -18.89
CA LYS A 53 3.56 6.04 -19.92
C LYS A 53 3.47 4.87 -20.92
N GLY A 54 4.59 4.31 -21.34
CA GLY A 54 4.63 3.12 -22.20
C GLY A 54 4.00 1.89 -21.53
N ILE A 55 4.35 1.62 -20.27
CA ILE A 55 3.79 0.50 -19.49
C ILE A 55 2.28 0.65 -19.30
N PHE A 56 1.81 1.86 -18.98
CA PHE A 56 0.39 2.15 -18.77
C PHE A 56 -0.43 1.81 -20.02
N TYR A 57 0.02 2.23 -21.21
CA TYR A 57 -0.66 1.90 -22.46
C TYR A 57 -0.42 0.45 -22.93
N CYS A 58 0.68 -0.19 -22.53
CA CYS A 58 0.86 -1.62 -22.70
C CYS A 58 -0.26 -2.40 -21.99
N PHE A 59 -0.53 -2.04 -20.74
CA PHE A 59 -1.62 -2.63 -19.95
C PHE A 59 -3.00 -2.22 -20.46
N TRP A 60 -3.15 -0.99 -20.97
CA TRP A 60 -4.37 -0.51 -21.61
C TRP A 60 -4.82 -1.42 -22.76
N MET A 61 -3.88 -1.89 -23.59
CA MET A 61 -4.11 -2.76 -24.75
C MET A 61 -4.30 -4.25 -24.39
N SER A 62 -4.32 -4.61 -23.10
CA SER A 62 -4.57 -5.97 -22.64
C SER A 62 -6.05 -6.19 -22.33
N ASP A 63 -6.73 -6.95 -23.20
CA ASP A 63 -8.20 -7.13 -23.12
C ASP A 63 -8.64 -8.49 -22.56
N LYS A 64 -7.78 -9.52 -22.63
CA LYS A 64 -8.12 -10.86 -22.14
C LYS A 64 -7.90 -10.97 -20.62
N PRO A 65 -8.88 -11.43 -19.81
CA PRO A 65 -8.76 -11.47 -18.35
C PRO A 65 -7.50 -12.18 -17.81
N LEU A 66 -7.21 -13.39 -18.30
CA LEU A 66 -6.01 -14.14 -17.88
C LEU A 66 -4.71 -13.43 -18.28
N VAL A 67 -4.70 -12.71 -19.40
CA VAL A 67 -3.55 -11.93 -19.85
C VAL A 67 -3.37 -10.70 -18.98
N GLN A 68 -4.47 -10.05 -18.57
CA GLN A 68 -4.42 -8.91 -17.64
C GLN A 68 -3.85 -9.32 -16.29
N GLN A 69 -4.31 -10.45 -15.73
CA GLN A 69 -3.82 -10.98 -14.45
C GLN A 69 -2.32 -11.29 -14.52
N ALA A 70 -1.90 -12.06 -15.53
CA ALA A 70 -0.50 -12.42 -15.72
C ALA A 70 0.40 -11.18 -15.91
N LEU A 71 -0.03 -10.23 -16.75
CA LEU A 71 0.73 -9.00 -17.00
C LEU A 71 0.80 -8.10 -15.77
N ALA A 72 -0.27 -7.98 -14.98
CA ALA A 72 -0.26 -7.18 -13.76
C ALA A 72 0.73 -7.76 -12.73
N SER A 73 0.75 -9.09 -12.57
CA SER A 73 1.75 -9.76 -11.73
C SER A 73 3.16 -9.57 -12.27
N GLU A 74 3.39 -9.79 -13.57
CA GLU A 74 4.72 -9.61 -14.19
C GLU A 74 5.24 -8.18 -14.03
N LEU A 75 4.37 -7.17 -14.19
CA LEU A 75 4.73 -5.76 -13.99
C LEU A 75 5.08 -5.43 -12.54
N ALA A 76 4.31 -5.94 -11.58
CA ALA A 76 4.52 -5.66 -10.17
C ALA A 76 5.80 -6.34 -9.65
N GLU A 77 6.07 -7.58 -10.09
CA GLU A 77 7.27 -8.35 -9.74
C GLU A 77 8.57 -7.69 -10.23
N ILE A 78 8.54 -6.85 -11.29
CA ILE A 78 9.72 -6.06 -11.69
C ILE A 78 10.26 -5.22 -10.51
N THR A 79 9.38 -4.74 -9.62
CA THR A 79 9.79 -4.01 -8.40
C THR A 79 10.74 -4.84 -7.54
N LEU A 80 10.50 -6.16 -7.47
CA LEU A 80 11.26 -7.10 -6.65
C LEU A 80 12.50 -7.65 -7.38
N THR A 81 12.51 -7.66 -8.71
CA THR A 81 13.70 -8.05 -9.50
C THR A 81 14.78 -6.96 -9.52
N ILE A 82 14.43 -5.70 -9.25
CA ILE A 82 15.38 -4.61 -9.09
C ILE A 82 16.17 -4.84 -7.79
N THR A 83 17.48 -5.02 -7.94
CA THR A 83 18.43 -5.23 -6.82
C THR A 83 18.71 -3.98 -6.02
N SER A 84 18.60 -2.80 -6.64
CA SER A 84 18.86 -1.51 -6.00
C SER A 84 17.57 -0.91 -5.44
N THR A 85 17.48 -0.82 -4.11
CA THR A 85 16.31 -0.28 -3.38
C THR A 85 15.90 1.13 -3.83
N PRO A 86 16.81 2.11 -3.99
CA PRO A 86 16.45 3.43 -4.51
C PRO A 86 15.85 3.40 -5.91
N VAL A 87 16.25 2.45 -6.75
CA VAL A 87 15.76 2.31 -8.14
C VAL A 87 14.38 1.67 -8.14
N ALA A 88 14.15 0.68 -7.26
CA ALA A 88 12.84 0.08 -7.04
C ALA A 88 11.83 1.10 -6.50
N LEU A 89 12.24 1.94 -5.53
CA LEU A 89 11.42 3.05 -5.03
C LEU A 89 11.12 4.09 -6.10
N ASN A 90 12.10 4.44 -6.96
CA ASN A 90 11.85 5.31 -8.10
C ASN A 90 10.91 4.70 -9.15
N PHE A 91 10.97 3.38 -9.34
CA PHE A 91 10.03 2.65 -10.19
C PHE A 91 8.60 2.74 -9.61
N LEU A 92 8.42 2.50 -8.32
CA LEU A 92 7.14 2.68 -7.60
C LEU A 92 6.64 4.13 -7.66
N ARG A 93 7.54 5.12 -7.51
CA ARG A 93 7.19 6.54 -7.66
C ARG A 93 6.62 6.83 -9.04
N GLY A 94 7.26 6.31 -10.09
CA GLY A 94 6.79 6.47 -11.46
C GLY A 94 5.43 5.80 -11.73
N PHE A 95 5.18 4.65 -11.08
CA PHE A 95 3.89 3.96 -11.11
C PHE A 95 2.78 4.86 -10.54
N TRP A 96 2.99 5.40 -9.33
CA TRP A 96 2.00 6.24 -8.67
C TRP A 96 1.77 7.56 -9.42
N GLU A 97 2.84 8.26 -9.81
CA GLU A 97 2.74 9.52 -10.58
C GLU A 97 1.97 9.32 -11.90
N THR A 98 2.19 8.19 -12.58
CA THR A 98 1.48 7.89 -13.83
C THR A 98 0.04 7.46 -13.58
N THR A 99 -0.21 6.63 -12.56
CA THR A 99 -1.56 6.18 -12.20
C THR A 99 -2.42 7.37 -11.82
N VAL A 100 -1.95 8.27 -10.96
CA VAL A 100 -2.68 9.49 -10.58
C VAL A 100 -2.98 10.38 -11.79
N ARG A 101 -2.01 10.57 -12.69
CA ARG A 101 -2.19 11.40 -13.90
C ARG A 101 -3.25 10.86 -14.84
N GLU A 102 -3.27 9.54 -15.07
CA GLU A 102 -4.13 8.93 -16.09
C GLU A 102 -5.47 8.43 -15.53
N TRP A 103 -5.64 8.35 -14.20
CA TRP A 103 -6.79 7.68 -13.56
C TRP A 103 -8.16 8.17 -14.05
N ASN A 104 -8.36 9.48 -14.14
CA ASN A 104 -9.63 10.07 -14.60
C ASN A 104 -9.90 9.81 -16.09
N GLY A 105 -8.87 9.42 -16.86
CA GLY A 105 -9.00 9.04 -18.27
C GLY A 105 -9.38 7.57 -18.47
N ILE A 106 -9.41 6.74 -17.42
CA ILE A 106 -9.77 5.33 -17.50
C ILE A 106 -11.29 5.22 -17.58
N ASP A 107 -11.79 4.60 -18.65
CA ASP A 107 -13.23 4.37 -18.81
C ASP A 107 -13.73 3.18 -17.97
N ARG A 108 -15.05 3.12 -17.80
CA ARG A 108 -15.73 2.13 -16.96
C ARG A 108 -15.43 0.67 -17.35
N LEU A 109 -15.15 0.38 -18.62
CA LEU A 109 -14.88 -1.01 -19.06
C LEU A 109 -13.45 -1.45 -18.73
N ARG A 110 -12.56 -0.52 -18.39
CA ARG A 110 -11.15 -0.79 -18.11
C ARG A 110 -10.80 -0.64 -16.63
N ILE A 111 -11.63 0.01 -15.83
CA ILE A 111 -11.27 0.36 -14.44
C ILE A 111 -10.92 -0.86 -13.58
N ASP A 112 -11.64 -1.98 -13.74
CA ASP A 112 -11.45 -3.17 -12.92
C ASP A 112 -10.03 -3.77 -13.04
N LYS A 113 -9.47 -3.80 -14.25
CA LYS A 113 -8.08 -4.29 -14.42
C LYS A 113 -7.06 -3.34 -13.79
N TYR A 114 -7.34 -2.04 -13.74
CA TYR A 114 -6.47 -1.07 -13.07
C TYR A 114 -6.59 -1.15 -11.55
N TYR A 115 -7.76 -1.45 -10.99
CA TYR A 115 -7.90 -1.77 -9.57
C TYR A 115 -7.06 -3.00 -9.18
N MET A 116 -7.09 -4.05 -10.01
CA MET A 116 -6.23 -5.22 -9.84
C MET A 116 -4.74 -4.87 -9.99
N LEU A 117 -4.37 -4.03 -10.95
CA LEU A 117 -2.99 -3.59 -11.12
C LEU A 117 -2.48 -2.86 -9.86
N VAL A 118 -3.25 -1.91 -9.34
CA VAL A 118 -2.95 -1.21 -8.09
C VAL A 118 -2.76 -2.20 -6.95
N ARG A 119 -3.63 -3.21 -6.84
CA ARG A 119 -3.52 -4.26 -5.83
C ARG A 119 -2.20 -5.03 -5.90
N ARG A 120 -1.77 -5.44 -7.11
CA ARG A 120 -0.48 -6.11 -7.31
C ARG A 120 0.71 -5.23 -6.94
N PHE A 121 0.68 -3.94 -7.28
CA PHE A 121 1.74 -3.00 -6.94
C PHE A 121 1.84 -2.69 -5.44
N VAL A 122 0.70 -2.59 -4.75
CA VAL A 122 0.68 -2.44 -3.28
C VAL A 122 1.32 -3.66 -2.60
N ASN A 123 0.94 -4.87 -3.02
CA ASN A 123 1.54 -6.11 -2.53
C ASN A 123 3.07 -6.17 -2.77
N SER A 124 3.51 -5.90 -4.00
CA SER A 124 4.94 -5.90 -4.33
C SER A 124 5.72 -4.81 -3.58
N ALA A 125 5.10 -3.66 -3.28
CA ALA A 125 5.71 -2.65 -2.44
C ALA A 125 5.91 -3.14 -1.00
N PHE A 126 4.93 -3.82 -0.41
CA PHE A 126 5.11 -4.41 0.93
C PHE A 126 6.17 -5.51 0.94
N ARG A 127 6.20 -6.38 -0.09
CA ARG A 127 7.26 -7.39 -0.22
C ARG A 127 8.65 -6.76 -0.37
N LEU A 128 8.75 -5.59 -1.03
CA LEU A 128 9.99 -4.81 -1.06
C LEU A 128 10.37 -4.33 0.35
N LEU A 129 9.44 -3.74 1.11
CA LEU A 129 9.72 -3.29 2.47
C LEU A 129 10.11 -4.45 3.41
N ILE A 130 9.48 -5.63 3.26
CA ILE A 130 9.83 -6.84 4.00
C ILE A 130 11.26 -7.31 3.65
N ARG A 131 11.62 -7.30 2.36
CA ARG A 131 12.97 -7.65 1.88
C ARG A 131 14.05 -6.74 2.46
N GLU A 132 13.73 -5.45 2.62
CA GLU A 132 14.60 -4.46 3.25
C GLU A 132 14.44 -4.43 4.78
N GLU A 133 13.83 -5.46 5.37
CA GLU A 133 13.70 -5.63 6.82
C GLU A 133 13.03 -4.44 7.53
N TRP A 134 12.08 -3.79 6.84
CA TRP A 134 11.37 -2.60 7.32
C TRP A 134 12.29 -1.43 7.71
N GLU A 135 13.44 -1.29 7.04
CA GLU A 135 14.37 -0.20 7.29
C GLU A 135 13.65 1.17 7.24
N SER A 136 13.89 2.01 8.27
CA SER A 136 13.10 3.22 8.50
C SER A 136 13.19 4.21 7.34
N SER A 137 14.38 4.41 6.77
CA SER A 137 14.57 5.35 5.66
C SER A 137 13.83 4.89 4.39
N VAL A 138 13.80 3.59 4.11
CA VAL A 138 13.06 2.98 2.99
C VAL A 138 11.54 3.10 3.23
N CYS A 139 11.06 2.82 4.44
CA CYS A 139 9.65 2.97 4.79
C CYS A 139 9.19 4.43 4.69
N GLU A 140 9.99 5.36 5.19
CA GLU A 140 9.74 6.80 5.07
C GLU A 140 9.75 7.28 3.62
N GLU A 141 10.71 6.82 2.80
CA GLU A 141 10.75 7.17 1.38
C GLU A 141 9.51 6.64 0.65
N TYR A 142 9.06 5.42 0.94
CA TYR A 142 7.83 4.88 0.35
C TYR A 142 6.60 5.65 0.82
N ASN A 143 6.49 5.98 2.10
CA ASN A 143 5.43 6.82 2.63
C ASN A 143 5.41 8.20 1.95
N ASN A 144 6.59 8.80 1.74
CA ASN A 144 6.74 10.05 1.00
C ASN A 144 6.24 9.93 -0.45
N ILE A 145 6.49 8.81 -1.13
CA ILE A 145 5.92 8.55 -2.47
C ILE A 145 4.38 8.62 -2.45
N LEU A 146 3.74 8.12 -1.40
CA LEU A 146 2.28 8.07 -1.30
C LEU A 146 1.64 9.44 -1.03
N VAL A 147 2.26 10.28 -0.20
CA VAL A 147 1.67 11.56 0.28
C VAL A 147 2.12 12.80 -0.48
N THR A 148 3.25 12.74 -1.21
CA THR A 148 3.75 13.89 -1.97
C THR A 148 2.96 14.11 -3.26
N VAL A 149 3.17 15.25 -3.92
CA VAL A 149 2.49 15.62 -5.17
C VAL A 149 2.71 14.52 -6.24
N GLY A 150 1.62 14.01 -6.81
CA GLY A 150 1.63 12.86 -7.71
C GLY A 150 1.46 11.51 -7.03
N GLY A 151 1.48 11.45 -5.70
CA GLY A 151 1.11 10.27 -4.90
C GLY A 151 -0.41 10.13 -4.73
N PRO A 152 -0.92 8.90 -4.57
CA PRO A 152 -2.35 8.61 -4.49
C PRO A 152 -3.04 9.10 -3.20
N LEU A 153 -2.28 9.50 -2.18
CA LEU A 153 -2.80 9.93 -0.87
C LEU A 153 -2.44 11.39 -0.57
N CYS A 154 -2.02 12.17 -1.56
CA CYS A 154 -1.69 13.58 -1.36
C CYS A 154 -2.94 14.42 -1.04
N PRO A 155 -3.05 15.06 0.14
CA PRO A 155 -4.24 15.81 0.53
C PRO A 155 -4.39 17.16 -0.17
N THR A 156 -3.30 17.69 -0.75
CA THR A 156 -3.25 19.03 -1.38
C THR A 156 -3.35 18.99 -2.90
N ASP A 157 -3.11 17.84 -3.53
CA ASP A 157 -3.14 17.71 -4.99
C ASP A 157 -4.56 17.39 -5.48
N ILE A 158 -5.23 18.40 -6.04
CA ILE A 158 -6.59 18.29 -6.59
C ILE A 158 -6.70 17.30 -7.76
N ARG A 159 -5.58 16.91 -8.37
CA ARG A 159 -5.57 15.94 -9.48
C ARG A 159 -5.74 14.51 -8.98
N VAL A 160 -5.46 14.26 -7.69
CA VAL A 160 -5.61 12.94 -7.08
C VAL A 160 -7.10 12.60 -6.99
N PRO A 161 -7.57 11.60 -7.74
CA PRO A 161 -8.97 11.19 -7.72
C PRO A 161 -9.29 10.49 -6.40
N SER A 162 -10.37 10.89 -5.73
CA SER A 162 -10.77 10.29 -4.46
C SER A 162 -11.03 8.78 -4.57
N GLY A 163 -11.50 8.30 -5.72
CA GLY A 163 -11.75 6.87 -5.95
C GLY A 163 -10.49 6.01 -5.86
N LEU A 164 -9.32 6.56 -6.23
CA LEU A 164 -8.04 5.86 -6.07
C LEU A 164 -7.68 5.71 -4.58
N ALA A 165 -7.80 6.79 -3.80
CA ALA A 165 -7.55 6.76 -2.36
C ALA A 165 -8.52 5.80 -1.62
N TYR A 166 -9.79 5.72 -2.06
CA TYR A 166 -10.77 4.80 -1.46
C TYR A 166 -10.41 3.35 -1.74
N HIS A 167 -10.10 3.02 -2.99
CA HIS A 167 -9.65 1.68 -3.34
C HIS A 167 -8.38 1.30 -2.58
N LEU A 168 -7.42 2.22 -2.43
CA LEU A 168 -6.25 1.97 -1.60
C LEU A 168 -6.65 1.63 -0.16
N ALA A 169 -7.54 2.42 0.46
CA ALA A 169 -8.00 2.15 1.82
C ALA A 169 -8.69 0.78 1.95
N ASP A 170 -9.45 0.36 0.93
CA ASP A 170 -10.16 -0.93 0.91
C ASP A 170 -9.19 -2.14 0.88
N ILE A 171 -8.03 -2.01 0.24
CA ILE A 171 -7.11 -3.14 0.01
C ILE A 171 -5.84 -3.13 0.86
N TYR A 172 -5.49 -2.00 1.48
CA TYR A 172 -4.13 -1.78 2.01
C TYR A 172 -3.73 -2.81 3.08
N VAL A 173 -4.61 -3.03 4.07
CA VAL A 173 -4.34 -3.96 5.19
C VAL A 173 -4.38 -5.41 4.71
N GLU A 174 -5.28 -5.72 3.77
CA GLU A 174 -5.38 -7.05 3.15
C GLU A 174 -4.10 -7.40 2.39
N GLU A 175 -3.56 -6.47 1.60
CA GLU A 175 -2.31 -6.70 0.87
C GLU A 175 -1.08 -6.74 1.76
N LEU A 176 -1.09 -6.05 2.91
CA LEU A 176 -0.04 -6.16 3.92
C LEU A 176 -0.02 -7.56 4.53
N ASP A 177 -1.18 -8.08 4.92
CA ASP A 177 -1.33 -9.44 5.46
C ASP A 177 -0.94 -10.52 4.42
N ASN A 178 -1.37 -10.35 3.16
CA ASN A 178 -0.96 -11.23 2.06
C ASN A 178 0.55 -11.21 1.84
N ALA A 179 1.19 -10.02 1.83
CA ALA A 179 2.63 -9.90 1.63
C ALA A 179 3.45 -10.56 2.76
N LEU A 180 2.99 -10.44 4.01
CA LEU A 180 3.55 -11.13 5.16
C LEU A 180 3.40 -12.65 5.02
N SER A 181 2.23 -13.11 4.58
CA SER A 181 1.94 -14.54 4.39
C SER A 181 2.79 -15.16 3.28
N GLU A 182 2.93 -14.48 2.15
CA GLU A 182 3.75 -14.92 1.01
C GLU A 182 5.25 -14.96 1.31
N SER A 183 5.71 -14.06 2.19
CA SER A 183 7.12 -13.97 2.57
C SER A 183 7.47 -14.90 3.74
N SER A 184 6.47 -15.45 4.43
CA SER A 184 6.65 -16.36 5.56
C SER A 184 7.07 -17.73 5.05
N THR A 185 8.37 -18.02 5.11
CA THR A 185 8.92 -19.37 4.88
C THR A 185 9.24 -20.03 6.23
N PRO A 186 9.05 -21.35 6.38
CA PRO A 186 9.21 -22.04 7.67
C PRO A 186 10.61 -21.92 8.29
N ASP A 187 11.62 -21.56 7.48
CA ASP A 187 13.01 -21.41 7.91
C ASP A 187 13.43 -19.95 8.16
N CYS A 188 12.53 -18.96 7.97
CA CYS A 188 12.87 -17.54 8.04
C CYS A 188 12.01 -16.78 9.07
N THR A 189 12.67 -16.20 10.08
CA THR A 189 12.00 -15.33 11.06
C THR A 189 11.82 -13.94 10.48
N LEU A 190 10.64 -13.65 9.93
CA LEU A 190 10.29 -12.31 9.49
C LEU A 190 10.22 -11.32 10.65
N LEU A 191 10.77 -10.13 10.45
CA LEU A 191 10.56 -9.02 11.37
C LEU A 191 9.09 -8.57 11.38
N PRO A 192 8.57 -8.14 12.54
CA PRO A 192 7.19 -7.69 12.68
C PRO A 192 6.92 -6.43 11.88
N ALA A 193 5.74 -6.33 11.25
CA ALA A 193 5.36 -5.16 10.47
C ALA A 193 5.15 -3.92 11.37
N PRO A 194 5.81 -2.77 11.10
CA PRO A 194 5.64 -1.54 11.86
C PRO A 194 4.37 -0.81 11.44
N LEU A 195 3.23 -1.16 12.05
CA LEU A 195 1.92 -0.62 11.69
C LEU A 195 1.84 0.90 11.83
N GLY A 196 2.48 1.48 12.85
CA GLY A 196 2.49 2.92 13.03
C GLY A 196 3.15 3.64 11.87
N THR A 197 4.26 3.11 11.36
CA THR A 197 4.98 3.66 10.20
C THR A 197 4.18 3.45 8.92
N VAL A 198 3.71 2.23 8.67
CA VAL A 198 2.97 1.86 7.45
C VAL A 198 1.63 2.59 7.31
N LEU A 199 0.95 2.91 8.42
CA LEU A 199 -0.33 3.62 8.39
C LEU A 199 -0.20 5.14 8.28
N THR A 200 1.01 5.69 8.45
CA THR A 200 1.26 7.14 8.48
C THR A 200 0.65 7.88 7.26
N PRO A 201 0.75 7.38 6.01
CA PRO A 201 0.14 8.05 4.86
C PRO A 201 -1.38 8.22 4.96
N PHE A 202 -2.10 7.21 5.48
CA PHE A 202 -3.55 7.28 5.65
C PHE A 202 -3.94 8.19 6.80
N LEU A 203 -3.17 8.18 7.90
CA LEU A 203 -3.41 9.07 9.03
C LEU A 203 -3.15 10.54 8.64
N ALA A 204 -2.11 10.81 7.86
CA ALA A 204 -1.84 12.14 7.30
C ALA A 204 -2.98 12.61 6.37
N LEU A 205 -3.46 11.74 5.48
CA LEU A 205 -4.61 12.05 4.63
C LEU A 205 -5.89 12.28 5.45
N ALA A 206 -6.15 11.46 6.47
CA ALA A 206 -7.31 11.62 7.36
C ALA A 206 -7.24 12.95 8.13
N ALA A 207 -6.06 13.34 8.61
CA ALA A 207 -5.85 14.60 9.32
C ALA A 207 -6.06 15.84 8.42
N GLN A 208 -5.63 15.76 7.16
CA GLN A 208 -5.58 16.89 6.24
C GLN A 208 -6.66 16.88 5.15
N THR A 209 -7.59 15.93 5.13
CA THR A 209 -8.64 15.88 4.09
C THR A 209 -9.64 17.03 4.22
N THR A 210 -10.17 17.53 3.10
CA THR A 210 -11.27 18.52 3.05
C THR A 210 -12.63 17.84 3.07
N THR A 211 -12.70 16.59 2.63
CA THR A 211 -13.93 15.87 2.29
C THR A 211 -14.31 14.89 3.39
N ASN A 212 -15.49 15.11 3.97
CA ASN A 212 -16.08 14.22 4.98
C ASN A 212 -16.13 12.76 4.52
N THR A 213 -16.50 12.54 3.26
CA THR A 213 -16.57 11.21 2.65
C THR A 213 -15.22 10.49 2.68
N THR A 214 -14.12 11.20 2.44
CA THR A 214 -12.78 10.62 2.44
C THR A 214 -12.37 10.16 3.82
N TYR A 215 -12.57 11.02 4.83
CA TYR A 215 -12.33 10.63 6.22
C TYR A 215 -13.16 9.39 6.59
N LYS A 216 -14.47 9.40 6.31
CA LYS A 216 -15.36 8.28 6.61
C LYS A 216 -14.92 6.98 5.93
N ARG A 217 -14.47 7.05 4.68
CA ARG A 217 -13.97 5.89 3.94
C ARG A 217 -12.70 5.33 4.57
N ILE A 218 -11.72 6.17 4.91
CA ILE A 218 -10.50 5.73 5.61
C ILE A 218 -10.87 5.08 6.95
N GLN A 219 -11.77 5.70 7.70
CA GLN A 219 -12.24 5.14 8.97
C GLN A 219 -12.88 3.76 8.77
N SER A 220 -13.92 3.66 7.91
CA SER A 220 -14.71 2.44 7.78
C SER A 220 -14.00 1.29 7.06
N ALA A 221 -13.09 1.60 6.13
CA ALA A 221 -12.43 0.60 5.30
C ALA A 221 -11.08 0.15 5.85
N LEU A 222 -10.37 1.04 6.57
CA LEU A 222 -9.02 0.78 7.05
C LEU A 222 -8.93 0.74 8.58
N LEU A 223 -9.41 1.78 9.28
CA LEU A 223 -9.19 1.88 10.73
C LEU A 223 -10.10 0.94 11.52
N ASP A 224 -11.42 0.98 11.29
CA ASP A 224 -12.38 0.18 12.05
C ASP A 224 -12.13 -1.34 11.89
N PRO A 225 -11.89 -1.88 10.67
CA PRO A 225 -11.59 -3.30 10.51
C PRO A 225 -10.26 -3.70 11.17
N LEU A 226 -9.22 -2.88 11.05
CA LEU A 226 -7.92 -3.15 11.67
C LEU A 226 -8.00 -3.13 13.20
N LEU A 227 -8.64 -2.12 13.78
CA LEU A 227 -8.80 -2.01 15.24
C LEU A 227 -9.65 -3.16 15.80
N THR A 228 -10.71 -3.55 15.08
CA THR A 228 -11.53 -4.73 15.43
C THR A 228 -10.69 -6.00 15.40
N ALA A 229 -9.89 -6.19 14.35
CA ALA A 229 -9.00 -7.33 14.18
C ALA A 229 -8.02 -7.45 15.36
N LEU A 230 -7.38 -6.34 15.74
CA LEU A 230 -6.44 -6.27 16.86
C LEU A 230 -7.08 -6.51 18.24
N SER A 231 -8.41 -6.35 18.38
CA SER A 231 -9.14 -6.60 19.65
C SER A 231 -9.58 -8.04 19.81
N SER A 232 -9.77 -8.74 18.68
CA SER A 232 -10.32 -10.11 18.68
C SER A 232 -9.41 -11.15 19.34
N THR A 233 -8.14 -10.81 19.57
CA THR A 233 -7.16 -11.66 20.30
C THR A 233 -7.56 -11.96 21.74
N LEU A 234 -8.45 -11.17 22.36
CA LEU A 234 -8.92 -11.39 23.74
C LEU A 234 -10.03 -12.46 23.86
N ARG A 235 -10.75 -12.80 22.79
CA ARG A 235 -11.91 -13.72 22.86
C ARG A 235 -11.56 -15.20 22.69
N GLY A 236 -10.29 -15.58 22.89
CA GLY A 236 -9.82 -16.96 22.76
C GLY A 236 -10.06 -17.87 23.98
N GLY A 237 -10.74 -17.39 25.03
CA GLY A 237 -10.89 -18.09 26.32
C GLY A 237 -12.29 -18.61 26.69
N GLU A 238 -13.35 -18.27 25.96
CA GLU A 238 -14.72 -18.67 26.34
C GLU A 238 -15.37 -19.58 25.31
N GLU A 239 -15.86 -20.74 25.76
CA GLU A 239 -16.64 -21.68 24.95
C GLU A 239 -17.88 -21.00 24.34
N PRO A 240 -18.16 -21.22 23.04
CA PRO A 240 -19.25 -20.51 22.36
C PRO A 240 -20.63 -21.00 22.84
N SER A 241 -21.38 -20.11 23.48
CA SER A 241 -22.81 -20.29 23.76
C SER A 241 -23.61 -20.42 22.45
N ARG A 242 -24.24 -21.58 22.28
CA ARG A 242 -25.06 -21.93 21.13
C ARG A 242 -26.26 -20.99 20.97
N LYS A 243 -26.22 -20.10 19.95
CA LYS A 243 -27.32 -19.84 18.99
C LYS A 243 -26.98 -18.66 18.05
N ARG A 244 -26.40 -18.95 16.88
CA ARG A 244 -26.73 -18.35 15.58
C ARG A 244 -25.91 -19.04 14.50
N MET A 245 -26.57 -19.81 13.65
CA MET A 245 -25.94 -20.49 12.52
C MET A 245 -25.62 -19.44 11.44
N ARG A 246 -24.37 -19.00 11.36
CA ARG A 246 -23.79 -18.33 10.19
C ARG A 246 -22.79 -19.29 9.56
N PHE A 247 -22.89 -19.46 8.25
CA PHE A 247 -21.95 -20.23 7.44
C PHE A 247 -20.54 -19.63 7.58
N SER A 248 -19.58 -20.52 7.84
CA SER A 248 -18.12 -20.40 7.95
C SER A 248 -17.42 -19.25 7.21
N ASP A 249 -16.67 -18.43 7.96
CA ASP A 249 -15.20 -18.47 7.94
C ASP A 249 -14.70 -18.04 9.34
N ASP A 250 -14.03 -18.96 10.04
CA ASP A 250 -13.62 -18.83 11.45
C ASP A 250 -12.20 -18.24 11.56
N SER A 251 -11.79 -17.47 10.54
CA SER A 251 -10.49 -16.80 10.50
C SER A 251 -10.64 -15.36 10.98
N SER A 252 -9.88 -14.98 12.02
CA SER A 252 -9.73 -13.57 12.38
C SER A 252 -9.27 -12.78 11.16
N PRO A 253 -9.85 -11.61 10.85
CA PRO A 253 -9.35 -10.78 9.75
C PRO A 253 -7.87 -10.46 9.97
N TYR A 254 -7.03 -10.72 8.95
CA TYR A 254 -5.57 -10.46 8.95
C TYR A 254 -4.76 -11.31 9.96
N PRO A 255 -4.81 -12.66 9.87
CA PRO A 255 -4.21 -13.55 10.88
C PRO A 255 -2.68 -13.42 10.95
N THR A 256 -2.01 -13.21 9.82
CA THR A 256 -0.54 -13.12 9.75
C THR A 256 -0.05 -11.77 10.27
N LEU A 257 -0.80 -10.71 9.99
CA LEU A 257 -0.54 -9.38 10.49
C LEU A 257 -0.68 -9.30 12.02
N ILE A 258 -1.79 -9.80 12.57
CA ILE A 258 -2.02 -9.79 14.02
C ILE A 258 -0.92 -10.55 14.77
N SER A 259 -0.43 -11.65 14.20
CA SER A 259 0.61 -12.49 14.82
C SER A 259 2.04 -11.96 14.63
N ASN A 260 2.26 -11.00 13.73
CA ASN A 260 3.60 -10.48 13.42
C ASN A 260 3.61 -8.96 13.13
N ALA A 261 3.21 -8.16 14.12
CA ALA A 261 3.22 -6.70 14.02
C ALA A 261 3.83 -6.00 15.26
N CYS A 262 4.31 -4.77 15.04
CA CYS A 262 4.83 -3.83 16.04
C CYS A 262 4.38 -2.39 15.70
N LEU A 263 4.74 -1.40 16.52
CA LEU A 263 4.34 -0.01 16.26
C LEU A 263 5.31 0.70 15.31
N GLU A 264 6.58 0.86 15.68
CA GLU A 264 7.53 1.68 14.91
C GLU A 264 8.82 0.96 14.56
N ASP A 265 9.54 0.38 15.54
CA ASP A 265 10.83 -0.27 15.33
C ASP A 265 10.73 -1.79 15.50
N PRO A 266 10.78 -2.57 14.41
CA PRO A 266 10.72 -4.03 14.46
C PRO A 266 11.87 -4.69 15.21
N THR A 267 13.05 -4.07 15.21
CA THR A 267 14.26 -4.65 15.82
C THR A 267 14.28 -4.45 17.33
N ALA A 268 13.75 -3.32 17.80
CA ALA A 268 13.71 -2.98 19.22
C ALA A 268 12.45 -3.51 19.93
N GLU A 269 11.28 -3.41 19.30
CA GLU A 269 10.00 -3.77 19.93
C GLU A 269 9.71 -5.28 19.84
N GLY A 270 10.17 -5.93 18.77
CA GLY A 270 9.74 -7.30 18.47
C GLY A 270 8.22 -7.40 18.28
N LYS A 271 7.68 -8.61 18.44
CA LYS A 271 6.24 -8.86 18.27
C LYS A 271 5.47 -8.29 19.46
N VAL A 272 4.44 -7.48 19.18
CA VAL A 272 3.59 -6.86 20.20
C VAL A 272 2.22 -7.53 20.19
N ASP A 273 1.65 -7.76 21.37
CA ASP A 273 0.29 -8.29 21.51
C ASP A 273 -0.75 -7.36 20.84
N GLY A 274 -1.79 -7.96 20.25
CA GLY A 274 -2.82 -7.24 19.49
C GLY A 274 -3.52 -6.14 20.29
N ALA A 275 -3.85 -6.39 21.57
CA ALA A 275 -4.56 -5.41 22.40
C ALA A 275 -3.64 -4.22 22.75
N VAL A 276 -2.37 -4.49 23.07
CA VAL A 276 -1.37 -3.44 23.29
C VAL A 276 -1.12 -2.64 22.02
N LEU A 277 -1.04 -3.31 20.87
CA LEU A 277 -0.83 -2.68 19.58
C LEU A 277 -2.02 -1.80 19.17
N ARG A 278 -3.26 -2.23 19.43
CA ARG A 278 -4.46 -1.40 19.25
C ARG A 278 -4.35 -0.08 20.02
N LYS A 279 -4.04 -0.12 21.32
CA LYS A 279 -3.89 1.09 22.15
C LYS A 279 -2.79 2.00 21.62
N ARG A 280 -1.67 1.42 21.18
CA ARG A 280 -0.55 2.18 20.57
C ARG A 280 -0.95 2.85 19.25
N VAL A 281 -1.67 2.16 18.37
CA VAL A 281 -2.16 2.72 17.10
C VAL A 281 -3.13 3.87 17.38
N LEU A 282 -4.05 3.72 18.33
CA LEU A 282 -4.98 4.77 18.72
C LEU A 282 -4.29 5.98 19.37
N ARG A 283 -3.22 5.74 20.14
CA ARG A 283 -2.35 6.82 20.63
C ARG A 283 -1.70 7.58 19.47
N LYS A 284 -1.21 6.90 18.44
CA LYS A 284 -0.67 7.55 17.24
C LYS A 284 -1.74 8.37 16.49
N VAL A 285 -2.98 7.88 16.43
CA VAL A 285 -4.14 8.64 15.91
C VAL A 285 -4.35 9.92 16.73
N PHE A 286 -4.29 9.83 18.06
CA PHE A 286 -4.40 10.99 18.96
C PHE A 286 -3.26 12.00 18.72
N ASP A 287 -2.02 11.53 18.63
CA ASP A 287 -0.84 12.37 18.44
C ASP A 287 -0.92 13.15 17.12
N ILE A 288 -1.33 12.48 16.03
CA ILE A 288 -1.57 13.13 14.74
C ILE A 288 -2.73 14.12 14.83
N ALA A 289 -3.81 13.78 15.53
CA ALA A 289 -4.94 14.69 15.72
C ALA A 289 -4.56 15.99 16.47
N SER A 290 -3.57 15.89 17.37
CA SER A 290 -3.06 17.03 18.15
C SER A 290 -2.20 18.01 17.33
N GLN A 291 -1.70 17.58 16.16
CA GLN A 291 -0.86 18.43 15.32
C GLN A 291 -1.60 19.68 14.80
N PRO A 292 -0.87 20.80 14.61
CA PRO A 292 -1.47 22.05 14.13
C PRO A 292 -1.99 21.94 12.69
N GLU A 293 -1.41 21.06 11.87
CA GLU A 293 -1.82 20.86 10.47
C GLU A 293 -3.14 20.09 10.32
N THR A 294 -3.60 19.43 11.39
CA THR A 294 -4.85 18.69 11.39
C THR A 294 -6.04 19.64 11.30
N ARG A 295 -6.99 19.36 10.41
CA ARG A 295 -8.19 20.18 10.29
C ARG A 295 -9.15 19.95 11.45
N ASP A 296 -9.86 21.00 11.89
CA ASP A 296 -10.78 20.94 13.04
C ASP A 296 -11.88 19.88 12.93
N TYR A 297 -12.34 19.62 11.71
CA TYR A 297 -13.33 18.56 11.46
C TYR A 297 -12.71 17.17 11.70
N SER A 298 -11.56 16.89 11.08
CA SER A 298 -10.83 15.63 11.23
C SER A 298 -10.38 15.42 12.66
N ARG A 299 -9.85 16.45 13.33
CA ARG A 299 -9.46 16.42 14.75
C ARG A 299 -10.59 15.93 15.64
N ARG A 300 -11.79 16.50 15.49
CA ARG A 300 -12.97 16.07 16.26
C ARG A 300 -13.32 14.60 16.04
N ARG A 301 -13.15 14.09 14.83
CA ARG A 301 -13.43 12.69 14.50
C ARG A 301 -12.35 11.73 15.02
N MET A 302 -11.08 12.10 14.90
CA MET A 302 -9.96 11.29 15.39
C MET A 302 -9.98 11.20 16.92
N TYR A 303 -10.28 12.30 17.62
CA TYR A 303 -10.52 12.27 19.06
C TYR A 303 -11.76 11.48 19.46
N LYS A 304 -12.82 11.49 18.63
CA LYS A 304 -13.98 10.65 18.87
C LYS A 304 -13.59 9.16 18.81
N LEU A 305 -12.85 8.75 17.78
CA LEU A 305 -12.36 7.37 17.63
C LEU A 305 -11.49 6.94 18.82
N TRP A 306 -10.58 7.81 19.28
CA TRP A 306 -9.76 7.54 20.46
C TRP A 306 -10.58 7.44 21.76
N LYS A 307 -11.62 8.27 21.93
CA LYS A 307 -12.49 8.23 23.13
C LYS A 307 -13.40 7.02 23.19
N GLU A 308 -13.88 6.53 22.03
CA GLU A 308 -14.71 5.33 21.97
C GLU A 308 -13.95 4.11 22.51
N ASP A 309 -12.65 4.01 22.24
CA ASP A 309 -11.77 2.97 22.81
C ASP A 309 -11.54 3.12 24.32
N ALA A 310 -11.30 4.34 24.81
CA ALA A 310 -11.13 4.57 26.24
C ALA A 310 -12.38 4.19 27.05
N ALA A 311 -13.57 4.36 26.47
CA ALA A 311 -14.82 3.93 27.09
C ALA A 311 -15.02 2.41 27.04
N GLU A 312 -14.59 1.73 25.97
CA GLU A 312 -14.60 0.27 25.88
C GLU A 312 -13.68 -0.37 26.93
N ASP A 313 -12.51 0.23 27.18
CA ASP A 313 -11.57 -0.21 28.23
C ASP A 313 -12.12 -0.05 29.66
N GLU A 314 -12.84 1.03 29.95
CA GLU A 314 -13.45 1.27 31.27
C GLU A 314 -14.57 0.24 31.55
N ASP A 315 -15.43 -0.04 30.57
CA ASP A 315 -16.52 -1.02 30.66
C ASP A 315 -16.02 -2.47 30.87
N ASP A 316 -14.87 -2.84 30.30
CA ASP A 316 -14.26 -4.16 30.51
C ASP A 316 -13.58 -4.25 31.89
N SER A 317 -13.02 -3.14 32.40
CA SER A 317 -12.40 -3.11 33.74
C SER A 317 -13.41 -3.13 34.91
N GLU A 318 -14.67 -2.73 34.67
CA GLU A 318 -15.75 -2.82 35.66
C GLU A 318 -16.46 -4.20 35.68
N ARG A 319 -16.13 -5.10 34.75
CA ARG A 319 -16.72 -6.43 34.62
C ARG A 319 -15.87 -7.57 35.20
N ASP A 320 -14.60 -7.31 35.51
CA ASP A 320 -13.67 -8.20 36.23
C ASP A 320 -13.65 -7.91 37.74
#